data_AF-A0A6U6W3M3-F1
#
_entry.id   AF-A0A6U6W3M3-F1
#
_cell.length_a   1.000
_cell.length_b   1.000
_cell.length_c   1.000
_cell.angle_alpha   90.00
_cell.angle_beta   90.00
_cell.angle_gamma   90.00
#
_symmetry.space_group_name_H-M   'P 1'
#
loop_
_entity.id
_entity.type
_entity.pdbx_description
1 polymer ?
#
loop_
_entity_poly.entity_id
_entity_poly.type
_entity_poly.pdbx_seq_one_letter_code
_entity_poly.pdbx_strand_id
1 'polypeptide(L)'
;MAPTGRAAACLAIALAAAGASPECEEPGTRLAVPGLQVYMIASVEQTHAGAHLSEAGDLRARQVARLMGGYGGSLARFSQPKVVFANFVHDALRTVETVQPLAHALHIPINNRFGGRNTTDAARAILESLNSTGGPVLVAWEHPHISRLIHELGCRCHRVDDKDTSPKWPEHNVDRIAILSFDSSASCAAAAFEPLGLSGRREESVLPALLWSPPIALLVVVAFSVWQRARARDNGDLSPTLSAPFLAA
;
A
#
# COMPACT_ATOMS: atom_id res chain seq x y z
N MET A 1 39.98 55.26 11.39
CA MET A 1 38.56 54.99 11.69
C MET A 1 37.92 54.45 10.43
N ALA A 2 37.66 53.13 10.39
CA ALA A 2 36.96 52.47 9.31
C ALA A 2 35.45 52.44 9.61
N PRO A 3 34.58 52.62 8.62
CA PRO A 3 33.23 52.10 8.70
C PRO A 3 33.16 50.76 7.96
N THR A 4 32.95 49.72 8.76
CA THR A 4 32.50 48.39 8.37
C THR A 4 31.02 48.46 7.97
N GLY A 5 30.66 47.89 6.82
CA GLY A 5 29.27 47.83 6.35
C GLY A 5 29.12 46.74 5.30
N ARG A 6 29.02 45.49 5.75
CA ARG A 6 28.79 44.32 4.89
C ARG A 6 27.42 44.43 4.23
N ALA A 7 27.40 44.36 2.91
CA ALA A 7 26.18 44.19 2.12
C ALA A 7 25.50 42.88 2.52
N ALA A 8 24.25 42.99 2.99
CA ALA A 8 23.40 41.86 3.32
C ALA A 8 23.03 41.11 2.02
N ALA A 9 23.43 39.84 1.94
CA ALA A 9 22.91 38.93 0.94
C ALA A 9 21.44 38.64 1.25
N CYS A 10 20.53 39.12 0.40
CA CYS A 10 19.13 38.71 0.41
C CYS A 10 19.05 37.23 -0.01
N LEU A 11 19.01 36.33 0.96
CA LEU A 11 18.66 34.94 0.75
C LEU A 11 17.15 34.88 0.52
N ALA A 12 16.73 34.81 -0.75
CA ALA A 12 15.35 34.53 -1.10
C ALA A 12 15.04 33.07 -0.72
N ILE A 13 14.30 32.88 0.37
CA ILE A 13 13.72 31.58 0.72
C ILE A 13 12.62 31.30 -0.29
N ALA A 14 12.88 30.37 -1.20
CA ALA A 14 11.85 29.81 -2.06
C ALA A 14 10.87 29.02 -1.19
N LEU A 15 9.69 29.60 -0.94
CA LEU A 15 8.56 28.88 -0.38
C LEU A 15 8.10 27.87 -1.44
N ALA A 16 8.49 26.60 -1.28
CA ALA A 16 7.88 25.53 -2.04
C ALA A 16 6.41 25.45 -1.64
N ALA A 17 5.52 25.86 -2.54
CA ALA A 17 4.10 25.59 -2.44
C ALA A 17 3.91 24.07 -2.59
N ALA A 18 3.95 23.35 -1.47
CA ALA A 18 3.39 22.01 -1.40
C ALA A 18 1.89 22.14 -1.68
N GLY A 19 1.42 21.50 -2.74
CA GLY A 19 0.00 21.38 -3.02
C GLY A 19 -0.68 20.61 -1.89
N ALA A 20 -1.23 21.34 -0.92
CA ALA A 20 -2.12 20.79 0.08
C ALA A 20 -3.34 20.21 -0.65
N SER A 21 -3.48 18.89 -0.61
CA SER A 21 -4.81 18.29 -0.82
C SER A 21 -5.76 18.89 0.23
N PRO A 22 -7.06 19.04 -0.05
CA PRO A 22 -8.01 19.56 0.91
C PRO A 22 -8.12 18.58 2.09
N GLU A 23 -7.25 18.75 3.07
CA GLU A 23 -7.33 18.09 4.36
C GLU A 23 -8.57 18.63 5.08
N CYS A 24 -9.28 17.73 5.73
CA CYS A 24 -10.43 18.07 6.55
C CYS A 24 -9.93 18.88 7.75
N GLU A 25 -9.81 20.20 7.61
CA GLU A 25 -9.34 21.05 8.70
C GLU A 25 -10.41 21.21 9.80
N GLU A 26 -9.92 21.35 11.02
CA GLU A 26 -10.41 20.71 12.25
C GLU A 26 -11.52 21.47 13.00
N PRO A 27 -12.54 20.79 13.54
CA PRO A 27 -13.36 21.37 14.59
C PRO A 27 -12.64 21.32 15.94
N GLY A 28 -11.81 22.35 16.20
CA GLY A 28 -11.44 22.87 17.53
C GLY A 28 -10.59 21.98 18.45
N THR A 29 -9.28 22.28 18.55
CA THR A 29 -8.37 21.98 19.68
C THR A 29 -8.59 20.67 20.46
N ARG A 30 -8.94 19.58 19.78
CA ARG A 30 -8.95 18.24 20.37
C ARG A 30 -7.61 17.61 20.09
N LEU A 31 -6.80 17.46 21.14
CA LEU A 31 -5.52 16.77 21.03
C LEU A 31 -5.78 15.28 20.76
N ALA A 32 -5.52 14.85 19.52
CA ALA A 32 -5.52 13.45 19.15
C ALA A 32 -4.57 12.66 20.06
N VAL A 33 -5.03 11.51 20.56
CA VAL A 33 -4.21 10.63 21.38
C VAL A 33 -3.41 9.71 20.44
N PRO A 34 -2.06 9.69 20.52
CA PRO A 34 -1.25 8.78 19.72
C PRO A 34 -1.69 7.32 19.90
N GLY A 35 -1.91 6.61 18.79
CA GLY A 35 -2.36 5.22 18.79
C GLY A 35 -3.88 5.01 18.90
N LEU A 36 -4.64 6.03 19.31
CA LEU A 36 -6.11 5.98 19.35
C LEU A 36 -6.67 6.33 17.96
N GLN A 37 -6.45 5.40 17.02
CA GLN A 37 -6.73 5.60 15.61
C GLN A 37 -7.65 4.52 15.06
N VAL A 38 -8.46 4.90 14.07
CA VAL A 38 -9.17 3.98 13.18
C VAL A 38 -8.56 4.11 11.79
N TYR A 39 -7.99 3.02 11.31
CA TYR A 39 -7.53 2.87 9.93
C TYR A 39 -8.67 2.33 9.08
N MET A 40 -9.05 3.03 8.02
CA MET A 40 -10.10 2.57 7.11
C MET A 40 -9.56 2.38 5.70
N ILE A 41 -9.87 1.22 5.12
CA ILE A 41 -9.54 0.87 3.74
C ILE A 41 -10.80 0.43 2.99
N ALA A 42 -10.90 0.77 1.72
CA ALA A 42 -11.90 0.18 0.85
C ALA A 42 -11.51 -1.26 0.48
N SER A 43 -12.49 -2.10 0.10
CA SER A 43 -12.19 -3.38 -0.56
C SER A 43 -11.29 -3.16 -1.77
N VAL A 44 -10.25 -3.98 -1.89
CA VAL A 44 -9.31 -3.91 -3.01
C VAL A 44 -9.90 -4.53 -4.29
N GLU A 45 -9.08 -4.63 -5.33
CA GLU A 45 -9.49 -5.05 -6.67
C GLU A 45 -10.26 -6.38 -6.69
N GLN A 46 -11.42 -6.37 -7.34
CA GLN A 46 -12.37 -7.48 -7.35
C GLN A 46 -12.37 -8.22 -8.69
N THR A 47 -12.79 -9.49 -8.64
CA THR A 47 -13.13 -10.25 -9.86
C THR A 47 -14.29 -9.58 -10.60
N HIS A 48 -14.49 -9.97 -11.87
CA HIS A 48 -15.64 -9.50 -12.66
C HIS A 48 -16.99 -9.81 -12.00
N ALA A 49 -17.07 -10.93 -11.25
CA ALA A 49 -18.26 -11.31 -10.48
C ALA A 49 -18.45 -10.50 -9.17
N GLY A 50 -17.43 -9.76 -8.71
CA GLY A 50 -17.53 -8.81 -7.60
C GLY A 50 -17.60 -9.39 -6.18
N ALA A 51 -17.78 -10.70 -6.02
CA ALA A 51 -17.85 -11.36 -4.71
C ALA A 51 -16.48 -11.51 -4.04
N HIS A 52 -15.47 -11.89 -4.84
CA HIS A 52 -14.11 -12.19 -4.39
C HIS A 52 -13.08 -11.21 -4.97
N LEU A 53 -11.91 -11.14 -4.32
CA LEU A 53 -10.73 -10.44 -4.82
C LEU A 53 -10.21 -11.08 -6.11
N SER A 54 -9.69 -10.25 -7.02
CA SER A 54 -8.86 -10.72 -8.12
C SER A 54 -7.48 -11.16 -7.60
N GLU A 55 -6.66 -11.80 -8.44
CA GLU A 55 -5.26 -12.11 -8.09
C GLU A 55 -4.48 -10.84 -7.69
N ALA A 56 -4.69 -9.74 -8.43
CA ALA A 56 -4.12 -8.44 -8.08
C ALA A 56 -4.68 -7.93 -6.74
N GLY A 57 -5.97 -8.15 -6.44
CA GLY A 57 -6.57 -7.85 -5.15
C GLY A 57 -5.91 -8.60 -3.99
N ASP A 58 -5.64 -9.89 -4.15
CA ASP A 58 -4.98 -10.71 -3.14
C ASP A 58 -3.53 -10.24 -2.86
N LEU A 59 -2.77 -9.89 -3.90
CA LEU A 59 -1.44 -9.28 -3.75
C LEU A 59 -1.50 -7.96 -2.97
N ARG A 60 -2.53 -7.14 -3.22
CA ARG A 60 -2.75 -5.89 -2.48
C ARG A 60 -3.11 -6.15 -1.03
N ALA A 61 -3.96 -7.14 -0.74
CA ALA A 61 -4.32 -7.55 0.62
C ALA A 61 -3.06 -7.97 1.42
N ARG A 62 -2.14 -8.72 0.81
CA ARG A 62 -0.84 -9.04 1.42
C ARG A 62 0.03 -7.81 1.65
N GLN A 63 0.01 -6.85 0.73
CA GLN A 63 0.75 -5.58 0.91
C GLN A 63 0.16 -4.74 2.04
N VAL A 64 -1.17 -4.68 2.20
CA VAL A 64 -1.81 -4.08 3.38
C VAL A 64 -1.29 -4.73 4.66
N ALA A 65 -1.23 -6.07 4.69
CA ALA A 65 -0.69 -6.78 5.85
C ALA A 65 0.77 -6.41 6.17
N ARG A 66 1.62 -6.25 5.16
CA ARG A 66 3.02 -5.77 5.33
C ARG A 66 3.07 -4.35 5.91
N LEU A 67 2.28 -3.44 5.35
CA LEU A 67 2.24 -2.02 5.77
C LEU A 67 1.77 -1.84 7.21
N MET A 68 0.91 -2.74 7.68
CA MET A 68 0.39 -2.79 9.05
C MET A 68 1.28 -3.62 10.00
N GLY A 69 2.45 -4.09 9.53
CA GLY A 69 3.41 -4.82 10.36
C GLY A 69 3.06 -6.30 10.61
N GLY A 70 2.16 -6.90 9.83
CA GLY A 70 1.71 -8.29 10.00
C GLY A 70 2.83 -9.34 9.94
N TYR A 71 3.89 -9.10 9.17
CA TYR A 71 4.97 -10.08 8.97
C TYR A 71 6.28 -9.73 9.70
N GLY A 72 6.26 -8.70 10.55
CA GLY A 72 7.48 -8.12 11.12
C GLY A 72 8.37 -7.45 10.04
N GLY A 73 9.25 -6.54 10.48
CA GLY A 73 10.24 -5.91 9.60
C GLY A 73 10.01 -4.42 9.33
N SER A 74 11.02 -3.80 8.71
CA SER A 74 11.16 -2.34 8.51
C SER A 74 10.18 -1.73 7.50
N LEU A 75 9.33 -2.53 6.86
CA LEU A 75 8.35 -2.08 5.87
C LEU A 75 7.01 -1.63 6.50
N ALA A 76 6.84 -1.81 7.81
CA ALA A 76 5.67 -1.33 8.52
C ALA A 76 5.63 0.21 8.47
N ARG A 77 4.53 0.76 7.95
CA ARG A 77 4.27 2.21 7.91
C ARG A 77 3.26 2.62 8.98
N PHE A 78 2.37 1.71 9.37
CA PHE A 78 1.31 1.96 10.34
C PHE A 78 1.49 1.05 11.57
N SER A 79 0.93 1.49 12.70
CA SER A 79 0.89 0.67 13.91
C SER A 79 0.00 -0.56 13.70
N GLN A 80 0.38 -1.69 14.30
CA GLN A 80 -0.41 -2.92 14.22
C GLN A 80 -1.80 -2.69 14.85
N PRO A 81 -2.89 -3.03 14.15
CA PRO A 81 -4.22 -2.93 14.71
C PRO A 81 -4.43 -4.00 15.80
N LYS A 82 -5.14 -3.63 16.85
CA LYS A 82 -5.57 -4.56 17.92
C LYS A 82 -6.88 -5.26 17.60
N VAL A 83 -7.70 -4.64 16.76
CA VAL A 83 -9.02 -5.15 16.33
C VAL A 83 -9.19 -4.93 14.84
N VAL A 84 -9.81 -5.88 14.15
CA VAL A 84 -10.11 -5.82 12.72
C VAL A 84 -11.62 -5.96 12.51
N PHE A 85 -12.20 -5.04 11.73
CA PHE A 85 -13.56 -5.13 11.22
C PHE A 85 -13.53 -5.30 9.71
N ALA A 86 -14.46 -6.09 9.20
CA ALA A 86 -14.71 -6.19 7.77
C ALA A 86 -16.22 -6.17 7.52
N ASN A 87 -16.65 -5.44 6.48
CA ASN A 87 -18.00 -5.59 5.96
C ASN A 87 -18.25 -7.05 5.54
N PHE A 88 -19.44 -7.56 5.78
CA PHE A 88 -19.90 -8.80 5.17
C PHE A 88 -21.40 -8.70 4.87
N VAL A 89 -21.75 -8.79 3.58
CA VAL A 89 -23.13 -8.71 3.07
C VAL A 89 -23.28 -9.65 1.90
N HIS A 90 -24.34 -10.47 1.88
CA HIS A 90 -24.74 -11.28 0.73
C HIS A 90 -23.56 -11.99 0.03
N ASP A 91 -22.68 -12.62 0.83
CA ASP A 91 -21.50 -13.35 0.36
C ASP A 91 -20.42 -12.51 -0.36
N ALA A 92 -20.48 -11.18 -0.24
CA ALA A 92 -19.40 -10.27 -0.65
C ALA A 92 -18.19 -10.41 0.29
N LEU A 93 -17.37 -11.42 0.03
CA LEU A 93 -16.20 -11.79 0.83
C LEU A 93 -15.01 -10.84 0.65
N ARG A 94 -14.97 -10.04 -0.43
CA ARG A 94 -13.83 -9.17 -0.77
C ARG A 94 -13.29 -8.31 0.37
N THR A 95 -14.16 -7.76 1.23
CA THR A 95 -13.74 -6.95 2.38
C THR A 95 -13.10 -7.78 3.48
N VAL A 96 -13.59 -9.00 3.71
CA VAL A 96 -12.97 -9.98 4.62
C VAL A 96 -11.62 -10.43 4.06
N GLU A 97 -11.59 -10.81 2.77
CA GLU A 97 -10.39 -11.25 2.07
C GLU A 97 -9.30 -10.15 2.04
N THR A 98 -9.69 -8.88 1.99
CA THR A 98 -8.75 -7.74 2.03
C THR A 98 -7.93 -7.71 3.31
N VAL A 99 -8.52 -8.06 4.46
CA VAL A 99 -7.86 -8.00 5.78
C VAL A 99 -7.41 -9.36 6.29
N GLN A 100 -7.82 -10.44 5.64
CA GLN A 100 -7.53 -11.81 6.05
C GLN A 100 -6.02 -12.11 6.17
N PRO A 101 -5.14 -11.70 5.24
CA PRO A 101 -3.71 -11.92 5.39
C PRO A 101 -3.13 -11.28 6.66
N LEU A 102 -3.60 -10.08 7.03
CA LEU A 102 -3.15 -9.38 8.23
C LEU A 102 -3.69 -10.06 9.50
N ALA A 103 -4.99 -10.36 9.52
CA ALA A 103 -5.65 -11.00 10.65
C ALA A 103 -4.98 -12.34 11.00
N HIS A 104 -4.68 -13.14 9.97
CA HIS A 104 -3.92 -14.38 10.13
C HIS A 104 -2.51 -14.11 10.68
N ALA A 105 -1.77 -13.16 10.11
CA ALA A 105 -0.39 -12.90 10.51
C ALA A 105 -0.27 -12.36 11.96
N LEU A 106 -1.23 -11.55 12.40
CA LEU A 106 -1.30 -11.02 13.77
C LEU A 106 -2.07 -11.91 14.76
N HIS A 107 -2.65 -13.03 14.30
CA HIS A 107 -3.49 -13.92 15.11
C HIS A 107 -4.67 -13.19 15.78
N ILE A 108 -5.28 -12.23 15.09
CA ILE A 108 -6.44 -11.47 15.57
C ILE A 108 -7.70 -11.85 14.79
N PRO A 109 -8.87 -11.99 15.44
CA PRO A 109 -10.10 -12.32 14.75
C PRO A 109 -10.61 -11.15 13.90
N ILE A 110 -11.32 -11.46 12.82
CA ILE A 110 -12.03 -10.49 12.00
C ILE A 110 -13.47 -10.39 12.51
N ASN A 111 -13.90 -9.20 12.92
CA ASN A 111 -15.29 -8.93 13.22
C ASN A 111 -16.06 -8.58 11.93
N ASN A 112 -16.83 -9.54 11.43
CA ASN A 112 -17.60 -9.43 10.19
C ASN A 112 -19.12 -9.50 10.40
N ARG A 113 -19.60 -9.19 11.61
CA ARG A 113 -21.04 -9.26 11.94
C ARG A 113 -21.88 -8.12 11.36
N PHE A 114 -21.25 -7.14 10.70
CA PHE A 114 -21.89 -5.96 10.15
C PHE A 114 -21.73 -5.90 8.64
N GLY A 115 -22.69 -5.29 7.97
CA GLY A 115 -22.47 -4.94 6.58
C GLY A 115 -23.49 -4.04 5.92
N GLY A 116 -23.11 -3.55 4.74
CA GLY A 116 -23.95 -2.82 3.80
C GLY A 116 -24.33 -1.48 4.37
N ARG A 117 -25.65 -1.27 4.53
CA ARG A 117 -26.19 -0.03 5.07
C ARG A 117 -26.16 0.04 6.61
N ASN A 118 -25.76 -1.03 7.30
CA ASN A 118 -25.65 -1.03 8.76
C ASN A 118 -24.35 -0.36 9.26
N THR A 119 -24.13 0.89 8.84
CA THR A 119 -22.95 1.67 9.22
C THR A 119 -23.04 2.22 10.65
N THR A 120 -24.25 2.47 11.17
CA THR A 120 -24.45 3.03 12.50
C THR A 120 -24.09 2.02 13.61
N ASP A 121 -24.53 0.76 13.51
CA ASP A 121 -24.16 -0.25 14.52
C ASP A 121 -22.67 -0.63 14.40
N ALA A 122 -22.14 -0.66 13.17
CA ALA A 122 -20.72 -0.86 12.93
C ALA A 122 -19.88 0.24 13.60
N ALA A 123 -20.24 1.52 13.39
CA ALA A 123 -19.56 2.65 14.02
C ALA A 123 -19.55 2.56 15.54
N ARG A 124 -20.69 2.21 16.15
CA ARG A 124 -20.79 2.02 17.61
C ARG A 124 -19.83 0.95 18.11
N ALA A 125 -19.80 -0.20 17.44
CA ALA A 125 -18.91 -1.31 17.81
C ALA A 125 -17.43 -1.00 17.59
N ILE A 126 -17.09 -0.22 16.56
CA ILE A 126 -15.74 0.25 16.30
C ILE A 126 -15.28 1.19 17.42
N LEU A 127 -16.12 2.17 17.82
CA LEU A 127 -15.81 3.10 18.91
C LEU A 127 -15.68 2.38 20.26
N GLU A 128 -16.54 1.40 20.53
CA GLU A 128 -16.43 0.55 21.73
C GLU A 128 -15.11 -0.24 21.74
N SER A 129 -14.70 -0.78 20.60
CA SER A 129 -13.42 -1.49 20.45
C SER A 129 -12.23 -0.54 20.61
N LEU A 130 -12.33 0.67 20.07
CA LEU A 130 -11.31 1.70 20.20
C LEU A 130 -11.10 2.08 21.67
N ASN A 131 -12.18 2.29 22.42
CA ASN A 131 -12.16 2.61 23.85
C ASN A 131 -11.62 1.47 24.72
N SER A 132 -12.04 0.24 24.45
CA SER A 132 -11.65 -0.92 25.27
C SER A 132 -10.21 -1.37 25.03
N THR A 133 -9.70 -1.22 23.79
CA THR A 133 -8.35 -1.70 23.43
C THR A 133 -7.30 -0.59 23.39
N GLY A 134 -7.71 0.67 23.38
CA GLY A 134 -6.84 1.83 23.16
C GLY A 134 -6.32 1.97 21.73
N GLY A 135 -6.88 1.21 20.78
CA GLY A 135 -6.52 1.24 19.36
C GLY A 135 -5.09 0.74 19.04
N PRO A 136 -4.70 0.79 17.75
CA PRO A 136 -5.53 1.15 16.60
C PRO A 136 -6.56 0.07 16.21
N VAL A 137 -7.62 0.46 15.50
CA VAL A 137 -8.60 -0.44 14.90
C VAL A 137 -8.50 -0.37 13.38
N LEU A 138 -8.43 -1.52 12.70
CA LEU A 138 -8.50 -1.57 11.23
C LEU A 138 -9.92 -1.91 10.77
N VAL A 139 -10.40 -1.23 9.74
CA VAL A 139 -11.73 -1.42 9.17
C VAL A 139 -11.62 -1.52 7.65
N ALA A 140 -12.10 -2.64 7.08
CA ALA A 140 -12.31 -2.77 5.64
C ALA A 140 -13.79 -2.67 5.31
N TRP A 141 -14.14 -1.75 4.41
CA TRP A 141 -15.53 -1.49 4.04
C TRP A 141 -15.73 -1.36 2.53
N GLU A 142 -16.99 -1.38 2.08
CA GLU A 142 -17.32 -1.17 0.68
C GLU A 142 -17.21 0.31 0.30
N HIS A 143 -16.62 0.58 -0.87
CA HIS A 143 -16.46 1.94 -1.43
C HIS A 143 -17.72 2.82 -1.34
N PRO A 144 -18.94 2.38 -1.73
CA PRO A 144 -20.14 3.24 -1.67
C PRO A 144 -20.61 3.59 -0.25
N HIS A 145 -20.08 2.93 0.78
CA HIS A 145 -20.57 3.06 2.16
C HIS A 145 -19.50 3.55 3.13
N ILE A 146 -18.24 3.64 2.70
CA ILE A 146 -17.12 4.03 3.56
C ILE A 146 -17.24 5.48 4.06
N SER A 147 -17.67 6.43 3.21
CA SER A 147 -17.88 7.83 3.59
C SER A 147 -18.97 7.96 4.66
N ARG A 148 -20.05 7.17 4.55
CA ARG A 148 -21.10 7.12 5.56
C ARG A 148 -20.58 6.57 6.88
N LEU A 149 -19.78 5.50 6.85
CA LEU A 149 -19.19 4.96 8.07
C LEU A 149 -18.25 5.97 8.74
N ILE A 150 -17.43 6.71 7.98
CA ILE A 150 -16.59 7.79 8.52
C ILE A 150 -17.44 8.87 9.21
N HIS A 151 -18.57 9.24 8.60
CA HIS A 151 -19.51 10.19 9.19
C HIS A 151 -20.12 9.68 10.51
N GLU A 152 -20.54 8.41 10.56
CA GLU A 152 -21.13 7.78 11.75
C GLU A 152 -20.10 7.59 12.87
N LEU A 153 -18.80 7.55 12.55
CA LEU A 153 -17.68 7.62 13.50
C LEU A 153 -17.45 9.04 14.06
N GLY A 154 -18.23 10.03 13.60
CA GLY A 154 -18.16 11.41 14.07
C GLY A 154 -17.12 12.28 13.36
N CYS A 155 -16.41 11.74 12.37
CA CYS A 155 -15.46 12.50 11.56
C CYS A 155 -16.21 13.26 10.46
N ARG A 156 -16.34 14.58 10.63
CA ARG A 156 -16.98 15.47 9.64
C ARG A 156 -15.91 16.26 8.91
N CYS A 157 -16.05 16.37 7.59
CA CYS A 157 -15.27 17.29 6.77
C CYS A 157 -16.16 18.46 6.40
N HIS A 158 -15.80 19.64 6.89
CA HIS A 158 -16.54 20.86 6.56
C HIS A 158 -16.08 21.34 5.18
N ARG A 159 -16.76 20.89 4.10
CA ARG A 159 -16.89 21.76 2.92
C ARG A 159 -17.94 22.81 3.29
N VAL A 160 -17.57 24.08 3.22
CA VAL A 160 -18.35 25.27 3.62
C VAL A 160 -19.48 25.52 2.61
N ASP A 161 -20.23 24.50 2.18
CA ASP A 161 -21.27 24.65 1.14
C ASP A 161 -22.03 23.35 0.78
N ASP A 162 -21.54 22.17 1.14
CA ASP A 162 -22.16 20.91 0.73
C ASP A 162 -23.04 20.30 1.84
N LYS A 163 -24.28 19.90 1.49
CA LYS A 163 -25.19 19.12 2.37
C LYS A 163 -24.66 17.72 2.74
N ASP A 164 -23.48 17.34 2.24
CA ASP A 164 -22.78 16.09 2.50
C ASP A 164 -21.39 16.39 3.09
N THR A 165 -21.34 16.49 4.41
CA THR A 165 -20.15 16.88 5.20
C THR A 165 -19.23 15.70 5.52
N SER A 166 -19.27 14.61 4.74
CA SER A 166 -18.33 13.48 4.90
C SER A 166 -17.11 13.68 3.99
N PRO A 167 -15.90 13.25 4.38
CA PRO A 167 -14.82 13.16 3.41
C PRO A 167 -15.26 12.16 2.33
N LYS A 168 -15.45 12.67 1.12
CA LYS A 168 -15.78 11.81 -0.02
C LYS A 168 -14.57 10.94 -0.32
N TRP A 169 -14.72 9.63 -0.19
CA TRP A 169 -13.72 8.69 -0.67
C TRP A 169 -13.50 8.92 -2.17
N PRO A 170 -12.26 9.14 -2.63
CA PRO A 170 -12.01 9.42 -4.04
C PRO A 170 -12.46 8.25 -4.92
N GLU A 171 -13.27 8.55 -5.94
CA GLU A 171 -13.82 7.54 -6.84
C GLU A 171 -12.71 6.71 -7.50
N HIS A 172 -12.94 5.39 -7.64
CA HIS A 172 -12.04 4.42 -8.27
C HIS A 172 -10.65 4.21 -7.63
N ASN A 173 -10.34 4.87 -6.51
CA ASN A 173 -9.05 4.71 -5.85
C ASN A 173 -9.12 3.71 -4.68
N VAL A 174 -8.75 2.45 -4.97
CA VAL A 174 -8.59 1.37 -3.97
C VAL A 174 -7.24 1.42 -3.25
N ASP A 175 -6.41 2.43 -3.54
CA ASP A 175 -5.04 2.57 -3.06
C ASP A 175 -4.89 3.67 -1.99
N ARG A 176 -5.87 3.75 -1.09
CA ARG A 176 -5.86 4.74 -0.01
C ARG A 176 -6.29 4.13 1.32
N ILE A 177 -5.80 4.77 2.36
CA ILE A 177 -6.18 4.55 3.74
C ILE A 177 -6.64 5.88 4.34
N ALA A 178 -7.79 5.86 5.01
CA ALA A 178 -8.18 6.95 5.89
C ALA A 178 -7.62 6.67 7.29
N ILE A 179 -6.99 7.68 7.88
CA ILE A 179 -6.47 7.66 9.24
C ILE A 179 -7.34 8.61 10.05
N LEU A 180 -8.23 8.03 10.85
CA LEU A 180 -9.09 8.79 11.74
C LEU A 180 -8.47 8.78 13.13
N SER A 181 -8.15 9.95 13.65
CA SER A 181 -7.54 10.10 14.97
C SER A 181 -8.56 10.60 15.97
N PHE A 182 -8.54 10.02 17.16
CA PHE A 182 -9.52 10.31 18.22
C PHE A 182 -8.86 10.92 19.44
N ASP A 183 -9.62 11.75 20.15
CA ASP A 183 -9.24 12.26 21.46
C ASP A 183 -9.57 11.24 22.58
N SER A 184 -9.20 11.57 23.82
CA SER A 184 -9.45 10.71 24.98
C SER A 184 -10.93 10.46 25.30
N SER A 185 -11.86 11.20 24.68
CA SER A 185 -13.30 11.01 24.80
C SER A 185 -13.88 10.11 23.69
N ALA A 186 -13.03 9.51 22.86
CA ALA A 186 -13.42 8.77 21.66
C ALA A 186 -14.16 9.63 20.62
N SER A 187 -13.93 10.95 20.65
CA SER A 187 -14.44 11.84 19.62
C SER A 187 -13.42 11.98 18.52
N CYS A 188 -13.87 11.99 17.27
CA CYS A 188 -12.98 12.25 16.14
C CYS A 188 -12.35 13.64 16.28
N ALA A 189 -11.02 13.67 16.29
CA ALA A 189 -10.21 14.87 16.34
C ALA A 189 -9.76 15.25 14.93
N ALA A 190 -9.20 14.29 14.19
CA ALA A 190 -8.61 14.50 12.87
C ALA A 190 -8.97 13.38 11.89
N ALA A 191 -8.98 13.70 10.60
CA ALA A 191 -9.09 12.72 9.52
C ALA A 191 -8.12 13.05 8.38
N ALA A 192 -7.22 12.11 8.08
CA ALA A 192 -6.25 12.23 6.99
C ALA A 192 -6.43 11.08 5.98
N PHE A 193 -6.03 11.32 4.73
CA PHE A 193 -6.03 10.29 3.67
C PHE A 193 -4.64 10.13 3.11
N GLU A 194 -4.08 8.94 3.24
CA GLU A 194 -2.77 8.63 2.71
C GLU A 194 -2.83 7.61 1.56
N PRO A 195 -1.92 7.70 0.58
CA PRO A 195 -1.73 6.64 -0.39
C PRO A 195 -1.10 5.41 0.28
N LEU A 196 -1.66 4.23 0.01
CA LEU A 196 -1.07 2.97 0.44
C LEU A 196 0.11 2.54 -0.46
N GLY A 197 0.16 3.04 -1.70
CA GLY A 197 1.22 2.70 -2.67
C GLY A 197 1.09 1.27 -3.20
N LEU A 198 -0.15 0.78 -3.29
CA LEU A 198 -0.57 -0.50 -3.86
C LEU A 198 -0.62 -0.46 -5.39
N SER A 199 -0.81 0.72 -5.99
CA SER A 199 -0.75 0.93 -7.44
C SER A 199 0.71 1.18 -7.87
N GLY A 200 1.26 0.31 -8.73
CA GLY A 200 2.58 0.54 -9.35
C GLY A 200 3.65 -0.52 -9.10
N ARG A 201 3.50 -1.39 -8.08
CA ARG A 201 4.27 -2.65 -8.02
C ARG A 201 3.49 -3.75 -8.74
N ARG A 202 3.39 -3.63 -10.07
CA ARG A 202 3.48 -4.84 -10.89
C ARG A 202 4.79 -5.46 -10.43
N GLU A 203 4.74 -6.66 -9.87
CA GLU A 203 5.90 -7.43 -9.48
C GLU A 203 6.97 -7.21 -10.56
N GLU A 204 7.95 -6.34 -10.27
CA GLU A 204 9.21 -6.41 -10.96
C GLU A 204 9.67 -7.79 -10.54
N SER A 205 9.37 -8.75 -11.42
CA SER A 205 9.95 -10.06 -11.40
C SER A 205 11.38 -9.84 -10.97
N VAL A 206 11.83 -10.48 -9.90
CA VAL A 206 13.22 -10.32 -9.43
C VAL A 206 14.20 -10.98 -10.42
N LEU A 207 13.74 -11.21 -11.66
CA LEU A 207 14.35 -12.01 -12.70
C LEU A 207 15.16 -11.22 -13.74
N PRO A 208 14.99 -9.91 -14.03
CA PRO A 208 15.93 -9.22 -14.91
C PRO A 208 17.10 -8.60 -14.14
N ALA A 209 17.00 -8.31 -12.84
CA ALA A 209 18.10 -7.67 -12.10
C ALA A 209 19.27 -8.63 -11.78
N LEU A 210 18.98 -9.92 -11.54
CA LEU A 210 20.02 -10.93 -11.30
C LEU A 210 20.78 -11.31 -12.58
N LEU A 211 20.13 -11.23 -13.75
CA LEU A 211 20.80 -11.53 -15.04
C LEU A 211 21.76 -10.43 -15.51
N TRP A 212 21.69 -9.23 -14.91
CA TRP A 212 22.55 -8.08 -15.25
C TRP A 212 23.51 -7.69 -14.12
N SER A 213 23.60 -8.52 -13.07
CA SER A 213 24.72 -8.42 -12.14
C SER A 213 26.00 -8.87 -12.86
N PRO A 214 27.10 -8.08 -12.86
CA PRO A 214 28.32 -8.37 -13.61
C PRO A 214 28.90 -9.79 -13.43
N PRO A 215 28.82 -10.47 -12.26
CA PRO A 215 29.34 -11.84 -12.15
C PRO A 215 28.50 -12.88 -12.92
N ILE A 216 27.19 -12.67 -13.10
CA ILE A 216 26.29 -13.65 -13.73
C ILE A 216 26.36 -13.53 -15.26
N ALA A 217 26.46 -12.31 -15.80
CA ALA A 217 26.69 -12.10 -17.23
C ALA A 217 28.01 -12.75 -17.71
N LEU A 218 29.06 -12.70 -16.87
CA LEU A 218 30.34 -13.33 -17.17
C LEU A 218 30.22 -14.87 -17.25
N LEU A 219 29.46 -15.49 -16.35
CA LEU A 219 29.22 -16.94 -16.35
C LEU A 219 28.46 -17.40 -17.60
N VAL A 220 27.46 -16.63 -18.05
CA VAL A 220 26.70 -16.95 -19.27
C VAL A 220 27.60 -16.84 -20.51
N VAL A 221 28.44 -15.80 -20.61
CA VAL A 221 29.38 -15.65 -21.73
C VAL A 221 30.43 -16.76 -21.73
N VAL A 222 30.97 -17.14 -20.57
CA VAL A 222 31.93 -18.24 -20.45
C VAL A 222 31.28 -19.57 -20.84
N ALA A 223 30.08 -19.88 -20.33
CA ALA A 223 29.35 -21.09 -20.68
C ALA A 223 29.05 -21.17 -22.18
N PHE A 224 28.62 -20.06 -22.79
CA PHE A 224 28.38 -19.99 -24.23
C PHE A 224 29.66 -20.16 -25.04
N SER A 225 30.77 -19.58 -24.59
CA SER A 225 32.10 -19.72 -25.23
C SER A 225 32.67 -21.14 -25.12
N VAL A 226 32.39 -21.85 -24.03
CA VAL A 226 32.76 -23.25 -23.84
C VAL A 226 31.89 -24.14 -24.72
N TRP A 227 30.58 -23.88 -24.78
CA TRP A 227 29.65 -24.60 -25.64
C TRP A 227 29.98 -24.45 -27.13
N GLN A 228 30.28 -23.23 -27.60
CA GLN A 228 30.71 -23.01 -28.98
C GLN A 228 31.99 -23.78 -29.33
N ARG A 229 32.97 -23.83 -28.40
CA ARG A 229 34.20 -24.60 -28.58
C ARG A 229 33.97 -26.12 -28.57
N ALA A 230 33.05 -26.62 -27.76
CA ALA A 230 32.66 -28.03 -27.78
C ALA A 230 32.01 -28.41 -29.12
N ARG A 231 31.07 -27.58 -29.58
CA ARG A 231 30.35 -27.80 -30.85
C ARG A 231 31.25 -27.72 -32.09
N ALA A 232 32.29 -26.88 -32.05
CA ALA A 232 33.30 -26.83 -33.11
C ALA A 232 34.20 -28.08 -33.16
N ARG A 233 34.41 -28.76 -32.02
CA ARG A 233 35.13 -30.04 -31.97
C ARG A 233 34.27 -31.20 -32.47
N ASP A 234 32.99 -31.21 -32.13
CA ASP A 234 32.06 -32.27 -32.58
C ASP A 234 31.82 -32.25 -34.09
N ASN A 235 31.90 -31.08 -34.73
CA ASN A 235 31.77 -30.93 -36.19
C ASN A 235 33.09 -31.13 -36.97
N GLY A 236 34.18 -31.46 -36.28
CA GLY A 236 35.54 -31.40 -36.83
C GLY A 236 36.26 -32.73 -36.99
N ASP A 237 35.56 -33.88 -36.99
CA ASP A 237 36.21 -35.17 -37.21
C ASP A 237 35.39 -36.14 -38.08
N LEU A 238 35.42 -35.88 -39.40
CA LEU A 238 35.38 -36.93 -40.42
C LEU A 238 36.62 -36.77 -41.31
N SER A 239 37.78 -37.09 -40.72
CA SER A 239 38.89 -37.87 -41.27
C SER A 239 39.55 -37.50 -42.64
N PRO A 240 40.82 -37.89 -42.80
CA PRO A 240 41.79 -37.21 -43.67
C PRO A 240 41.93 -37.88 -45.04
N THR A 241 42.20 -37.10 -46.09
CA THR A 241 42.88 -37.62 -47.29
C THR A 241 43.85 -36.58 -47.85
N LEU A 242 45.12 -36.82 -47.57
CA LEU A 242 46.26 -36.76 -48.50
C LEU A 242 46.06 -35.97 -49.79
N SER A 243 46.84 -34.89 -49.98
CA SER A 243 47.82 -34.79 -51.08
C SER A 243 48.51 -33.41 -51.04
N ALA A 244 49.81 -33.43 -50.74
CA ALA A 244 50.78 -32.52 -51.35
C ALA A 244 51.69 -33.41 -52.23
N PRO A 245 52.56 -32.88 -53.13
CA PRO A 245 52.79 -31.50 -53.57
C PRO A 245 52.75 -31.36 -55.12
N PHE A 246 52.84 -30.16 -55.69
CA PHE A 246 53.51 -30.00 -57.00
C PHE A 246 54.07 -28.58 -57.20
N LEU A 247 55.30 -28.55 -57.69
CA LEU A 247 56.19 -27.44 -57.98
C LEU A 247 55.82 -26.68 -59.28
N ALA A 248 56.25 -25.41 -59.30
CA ALA A 248 56.74 -24.60 -60.44
C ALA A 248 55.79 -24.18 -61.58
N ALA A 249 55.65 -22.86 -61.75
CA ALA A 249 56.33 -22.09 -62.80
C ALA A 249 56.38 -20.61 -62.41
#